data_AF-A0A6N9P0U0-F1
#
_entry.id   AF-A0A6N9P0U0-F1
#
_cell.length_a   1.000
_cell.length_b   1.000
_cell.length_c   1.000
_cell.angle_alpha   90.00
_cell.angle_beta   90.00
_cell.angle_gamma   90.00
#
_symmetry.space_group_name_H-M   'P 1'
#
loop_
_entity.id
_entity.type
_entity.pdbx_description
1 polymer ?
#
loop_
_entity_poly.entity_id
_entity_poly.type
_entity_poly.pdbx_seq_one_letter_code
_entity_poly.pdbx_strand_id
1 'polypeptide(L)'
;MNGKLEFRCSKCGKLLNGATLDYSQKWLCSKCAADQTDVLYCERGCKVRAVDLDAGMSGDSKQAHQFLTEGEVYEVESLNVGGWISHIVLKEIPGQRFNTVHFVRCE
;
A
#
# COMPACT_ATOMS: atom_id res chain seq x y z
N MET A 1 9.91 4.82 24.93
CA MET A 1 8.48 5.09 24.67
C MET A 1 8.04 4.18 23.53
N ASN A 2 7.40 3.04 23.82
CA ASN A 2 6.94 2.09 22.80
C ASN A 2 5.45 2.32 22.47
N GLY A 3 5.12 3.53 22.05
CA GLY A 3 3.80 3.82 21.49
C GLY A 3 3.85 3.57 19.99
N LYS A 4 3.25 2.47 19.51
CA LYS A 4 2.99 2.33 18.07
C LYS A 4 2.14 3.53 17.65
N LEU A 5 2.61 4.34 16.71
CA LEU A 5 1.81 5.45 16.18
C LEU A 5 0.56 4.84 15.53
N GLU A 6 -0.62 5.22 16.02
CA GLU A 6 -1.89 4.82 15.45
C GLU A 6 -2.40 5.89 14.50
N PHE A 7 -2.64 5.52 13.24
CA PHE A 7 -3.25 6.40 12.27
C PHE A 7 -4.74 6.11 12.16
N ARG A 8 -5.57 7.16 12.09
CA ARG A 8 -7.03 7.05 12.01
C ARG A 8 -7.55 7.77 10.77
N CYS A 9 -8.59 7.20 10.17
CA CYS A 9 -9.31 7.82 9.08
C CYS A 9 -9.85 9.18 9.51
N SER A 10 -9.51 10.23 8.76
CA SER A 10 -9.92 11.61 9.05
C SER A 10 -11.43 11.84 8.93
N LYS A 11 -12.16 10.94 8.24
CA LYS A 11 -13.60 11.03 8.04
C LYS A 11 -14.43 10.24 9.06
N CYS A 12 -14.04 9.02 9.39
CA CYS A 12 -14.85 8.12 10.24
C CYS A 12 -14.16 7.67 11.54
N GLY A 13 -12.91 8.08 11.79
CA GLY A 13 -12.17 7.74 13.00
C GLY A 13 -11.69 6.29 13.11
N LYS A 14 -12.02 5.43 12.12
CA LYS A 14 -11.55 4.04 12.04
C LYS A 14 -10.01 4.01 12.04
N LEU A 15 -9.43 3.07 12.77
CA LEU A 15 -8.00 2.77 12.73
C LEU A 15 -7.59 2.30 11.32
N LEU A 16 -6.53 2.91 10.76
CA LEU A 16 -5.91 2.52 9.50
C LEU A 16 -4.91 1.39 9.78
N ASN A 17 -5.42 0.17 9.80
CA ASN A 17 -4.63 -0.99 10.23
C ASN A 17 -3.50 -1.28 9.23
N GLY A 18 -2.26 -1.41 9.74
CA GLY A 18 -1.09 -1.69 8.90
C GLY A 18 -0.65 -0.52 8.01
N ALA A 19 -1.25 0.67 8.14
CA ALA A 19 -0.82 1.87 7.42
C ALA A 19 0.13 2.71 8.28
N THR A 20 1.18 3.25 7.66
CA THR A 20 2.07 4.27 8.24
C THR A 20 2.05 5.51 7.37
N LEU A 21 1.77 6.67 7.94
CA LEU A 21 1.68 7.93 7.20
C LEU A 21 2.90 8.79 7.49
N ASP A 22 3.72 9.03 6.48
CA ASP A 22 4.86 9.94 6.59
C ASP A 22 4.34 11.35 6.85
N TYR A 23 5.03 12.11 7.71
CA TYR A 23 4.64 13.47 8.11
C TYR A 23 3.28 13.59 8.82
N SER A 24 2.70 12.48 9.32
CA SER A 24 1.44 12.47 10.07
C SER A 24 0.27 13.13 9.33
N GLN A 25 0.20 12.96 8.01
CA GLN A 25 -0.84 13.58 7.18
C GLN A 25 -2.22 12.99 7.51
N LYS A 26 -3.28 13.73 7.18
CA LYS A 26 -4.64 13.21 7.26
C LYS A 26 -4.90 12.27 6.09
N TRP A 27 -5.40 11.07 6.38
CA TRP A 27 -5.69 10.06 5.36
C TRP A 27 -7.07 9.43 5.56
N LEU A 28 -7.58 8.77 4.52
CA LEU A 28 -8.88 8.09 4.52
C LEU A 28 -8.69 6.58 4.59
N CYS A 29 -9.69 5.86 5.14
CA CYS A 29 -9.75 4.42 5.02
C CYS A 29 -10.34 4.00 3.67
N SER A 30 -10.13 2.73 3.32
CA SER A 30 -10.63 2.07 2.11
C SER A 30 -12.09 2.40 1.78
N LYS A 31 -12.98 2.37 2.78
CA LYS A 31 -14.43 2.67 2.63
C LYS A 31 -14.77 4.15 2.47
N CYS A 32 -13.92 5.04 2.96
CA CYS A 32 -14.18 6.48 2.96
C CYS A 32 -13.56 7.20 1.75
N ALA A 33 -12.55 6.60 1.13
CA ALA A 33 -11.97 7.08 -0.12
C ALA A 33 -13.03 7.13 -1.22
N ALA A 34 -12.99 8.15 -2.08
CA ALA A 34 -13.86 8.19 -3.26
C ALA A 34 -13.37 7.20 -4.32
N ASP A 35 -12.06 7.12 -4.51
CA ASP A 35 -11.42 6.15 -5.39
C ASP A 35 -11.28 4.80 -4.67
N GLN A 36 -12.03 3.81 -5.15
CA GLN A 36 -12.02 2.45 -4.61
C GLN A 36 -10.97 1.55 -5.29
N THR A 37 -10.20 2.09 -6.24
CA THR A 37 -9.15 1.38 -6.97
C THR A 37 -7.75 1.80 -6.52
N ASP A 38 -7.62 2.98 -5.89
CA ASP A 38 -6.34 3.47 -5.40
C ASP A 38 -5.85 2.66 -4.19
N VAL A 39 -4.68 2.03 -4.40
CA VAL A 39 -3.97 1.21 -3.41
C VAL A 39 -3.53 2.01 -2.19
N LEU A 40 -3.39 3.33 -2.28
CA LEU A 40 -2.98 4.16 -1.15
C LEU A 40 -4.03 4.19 -0.03
N TYR A 41 -5.27 3.80 -0.30
CA TYR A 41 -6.32 3.65 0.72
C TYR A 41 -6.46 2.23 1.25
N CYS A 42 -5.54 1.32 0.89
CA CYS A 42 -5.49 -0.02 1.44
C CYS A 42 -5.09 -0.04 2.92
N GLU A 43 -5.51 -1.11 3.57
CA GLU A 43 -5.17 -1.48 4.93
C GLU A 43 -4.68 -2.94 4.91
N ARG A 44 -4.10 -3.41 6.01
CA ARG A 44 -3.73 -4.83 6.12
C ARG A 44 -4.93 -5.73 5.81
N GLY A 45 -4.70 -6.74 4.98
CA GLY A 45 -5.72 -7.69 4.50
C GLY A 45 -6.42 -7.25 3.22
N CYS A 46 -6.21 -6.03 2.73
CA CYS A 46 -6.67 -5.62 1.41
C CYS A 46 -6.03 -6.50 0.32
N LYS A 47 -6.75 -6.72 -0.77
CA LYS A 47 -6.25 -7.41 -1.95
C LYS A 47 -5.82 -6.39 -2.99
N VAL A 48 -4.66 -6.62 -3.60
CA VAL A 48 -4.09 -5.75 -4.65
C VAL A 48 -3.65 -6.59 -5.83
N ARG A 49 -3.84 -6.08 -7.05
CA ARG A 49 -3.41 -6.74 -8.28
C ARG A 49 -2.17 -6.04 -8.82
N ALA A 50 -1.15 -6.81 -9.18
CA ALA A 50 -0.03 -6.26 -9.93
C ALA A 50 -0.48 -5.97 -11.38
N VAL A 51 -0.26 -4.75 -11.88
CA VAL A 51 -0.78 -4.32 -13.19
C VAL A 51 0.23 -3.71 -14.14
N ASP A 52 1.29 -3.09 -13.61
CA ASP A 52 2.32 -2.48 -14.44
C ASP A 52 3.67 -2.67 -13.75
N LEU A 53 4.41 -3.69 -14.18
CA LEU A 53 5.73 -4.01 -13.61
C LEU A 53 6.84 -3.11 -14.16
N ASP A 54 6.57 -2.31 -15.20
CA ASP A 54 7.52 -1.36 -15.79
C ASP A 54 7.38 0.06 -15.22
N ALA A 55 6.32 0.31 -14.45
CA ALA A 55 6.12 1.57 -13.74
C ALA A 55 7.25 1.92 -12.75
N GLY A 56 7.36 3.20 -12.40
CA GLY A 56 8.36 3.68 -11.44
C GLY A 56 9.76 3.83 -12.04
N MET A 57 10.78 3.79 -11.19
CA MET A 57 12.18 3.85 -11.63
C MET A 57 12.70 2.47 -12.03
N SER A 58 13.82 2.41 -12.76
CA SER A 58 14.41 1.15 -13.23
C SER A 58 14.70 0.15 -12.11
N GLY A 59 15.02 0.64 -10.90
CA GLY A 59 15.19 -0.20 -9.72
C GLY A 59 13.87 -0.83 -9.22
N ASP A 60 12.78 -0.05 -9.24
CA ASP A 60 11.44 -0.51 -8.86
C ASP A 60 10.96 -1.59 -9.83
N SER A 61 11.04 -1.30 -11.14
CA SER A 61 10.65 -2.24 -12.18
C SER A 61 11.45 -3.55 -12.13
N LYS A 62 12.78 -3.48 -11.96
CA LYS A 62 13.61 -4.69 -11.84
C LYS A 62 13.21 -5.55 -10.64
N GLN A 63 12.90 -4.92 -9.50
CA GLN A 63 12.43 -5.63 -8.32
C GLN A 63 11.02 -6.22 -8.55
N ALA A 64 10.13 -5.48 -9.19
CA ALA A 64 8.78 -5.92 -9.53
C ALA A 64 8.83 -7.20 -10.38
N HIS A 65 9.61 -7.20 -11.48
CA HIS A 65 9.80 -8.40 -12.33
C HIS A 65 10.45 -9.59 -11.62
N GLN A 66 11.22 -9.36 -10.56
CA GLN A 66 11.87 -10.45 -9.82
C GLN A 66 10.89 -11.21 -8.91
N PHE A 67 9.84 -10.56 -8.42
CA PHE A 67 9.02 -11.08 -7.33
C PHE A 67 7.52 -11.11 -7.64
N LEU A 68 7.04 -10.23 -8.52
CA LEU A 68 5.64 -10.08 -8.87
C LEU A 68 5.34 -10.78 -10.19
N THR A 69 4.08 -11.17 -10.35
CA THR A 69 3.53 -11.66 -11.61
C THR A 69 2.40 -10.73 -12.01
N GLU A 70 2.46 -10.17 -13.21
CA GLU A 70 1.42 -9.27 -13.71
C GLU A 70 0.07 -9.99 -13.76
N GLY A 71 -0.98 -9.33 -13.27
CA GLY A 71 -2.32 -9.88 -13.11
C GLY A 71 -2.56 -10.67 -11.81
N GLU A 72 -1.51 -11.08 -11.10
CA GLU A 72 -1.64 -11.83 -9.85
C GLU A 72 -2.13 -10.94 -8.71
N VAL A 73 -2.90 -11.54 -7.79
CA VAL A 73 -3.49 -10.84 -6.63
C VAL A 73 -2.75 -11.21 -5.36
N TYR A 74 -2.32 -10.19 -4.62
CA TYR A 74 -1.57 -10.30 -3.38
C TYR A 74 -2.34 -9.69 -2.21
N GLU A 75 -2.01 -10.09 -0.99
CA GLU A 75 -2.56 -9.53 0.24
C GLU A 75 -1.63 -8.50 0.86
N VAL A 76 -2.16 -7.32 1.17
CA VAL A 76 -1.40 -6.26 1.84
C VAL A 76 -1.10 -6.66 3.28
N GLU A 77 0.18 -6.68 3.64
CA GLU A 77 0.62 -6.86 5.03
C GLU A 77 0.78 -5.49 5.72
N SER A 78 1.37 -4.53 5.02
CA SER A 78 1.47 -3.14 5.47
C SER A 78 1.67 -2.17 4.32
N LEU A 79 1.30 -0.91 4.55
CA LEU A 79 1.39 0.18 3.60
C LEU A 79 2.06 1.38 4.26
N ASN A 80 2.99 2.02 3.57
CA ASN A 80 3.58 3.29 3.96
C ASN A 80 3.24 4.34 2.90
N VAL A 81 2.52 5.38 3.31
CA VAL A 81 2.01 6.43 2.43
C VAL A 81 2.73 7.74 2.72
N GLY A 82 3.27 8.35 1.67
CA GLY A 82 3.97 9.63 1.72
C GLY A 82 5.46 9.51 1.36
N GLY A 83 6.25 10.49 1.81
CA GLY A 83 7.65 10.62 1.42
C GLY A 83 7.82 10.95 -0.06
N TRP A 84 8.96 10.53 -0.64
CA TRP A 84 9.19 10.60 -2.08
C TRP A 84 8.52 9.44 -2.85
N ILE A 85 8.29 8.31 -2.17
CA ILE A 85 7.74 7.08 -2.74
C ILE A 85 6.92 6.37 -1.65
N SER A 86 5.70 5.97 -1.99
CA SER A 86 4.87 5.13 -1.14
C SER A 86 5.20 3.65 -1.38
N HIS A 87 5.24 2.89 -0.29
CA HIS A 87 5.68 1.49 -0.31
C HIS A 87 4.61 0.56 0.21
N ILE A 88 4.54 -0.63 -0.40
CA ILE A 88 3.67 -1.72 0.02
C ILE A 88 4.50 -2.96 0.35
N VAL A 89 4.12 -3.64 1.42
CA VAL A 89 4.65 -4.96 1.79
C VAL A 89 3.52 -5.96 1.63
N LEU A 90 3.81 -7.05 0.92
CA LEU A 90 2.87 -8.12 0.62
C LEU A 90 3.08 -9.28 1.60
N LYS A 91 1.99 -9.95 1.97
CA LYS A 91 2.01 -11.10 2.88
C LYS A 91 2.76 -12.29 2.27
N GLU A 92 2.59 -12.48 0.97
CA GLU A 92 3.18 -13.58 0.20
C GLU A 92 4.70 -13.40 0.02
N ILE A 93 5.21 -12.17 0.16
CA ILE A 93 6.61 -11.82 -0.09
C ILE A 93 7.17 -11.03 1.10
N PRO A 94 7.35 -11.69 2.26
CA PRO A 94 7.68 -11.00 3.51
C PRO A 94 9.05 -10.30 3.43
N GLY A 95 9.10 -9.09 3.98
CA GLY A 95 10.33 -8.28 4.07
C GLY A 95 10.68 -7.51 2.79
N GLN A 96 9.99 -7.76 1.67
CA GLN A 96 10.14 -6.95 0.46
C GLN A 96 9.20 -5.75 0.47
N ARG A 97 9.74 -4.60 0.04
CA ARG A 97 8.97 -3.38 -0.17
C ARG A 97 8.91 -3.12 -1.66
N PHE A 98 7.72 -2.86 -2.16
CA PHE A 98 7.48 -2.51 -3.55
C PHE A 98 6.94 -1.09 -3.63
N ASN A 99 7.23 -0.39 -4.71
CA ASN A 99 6.58 0.87 -5.03
C ASN A 99 5.08 0.62 -5.30
N THR A 100 4.19 1.44 -4.74
CA THR A 100 2.74 1.26 -4.88
C THR A 100 2.25 1.42 -6.31
N VAL A 101 3.01 2.07 -7.20
CA VAL A 101 2.65 2.29 -8.61
C VAL A 101 2.39 1.01 -9.39
N HIS A 102 2.94 -0.12 -8.95
CA HIS A 102 2.75 -1.42 -9.62
C HIS A 102 1.38 -2.05 -9.35
N PHE A 103 0.56 -1.46 -8.47
CA PHE A 103 -0.62 -2.11 -7.93
C PHE A 103 -1.89 -1.27 -8.06
N VAL A 104 -3.00 -1.96 -8.28
CA VAL A 104 -4.35 -1.43 -8.05
C VAL A 104 -5.04 -2.23 -6.96
N ARG A 105 -5.94 -1.59 -6.23
CA ARG A 105 -6.76 -2.24 -5.22
C ARG A 105 -7.86 -3.08 -5.88
N CYS A 106 -8.06 -4.28 -5.35
CA CYS A 106 -9.21 -5.13 -5.67
C CYS A 106 -10.39 -4.81 -4.74
N GLU A 107 -11.62 -4.97 -5.23
CA GLU A 107 -12.85 -4.92 -4.42
C GLU A 107 -12.97 -6.11 -3.45
#